data_AF-A0A1J4U1R7-F1
#
_entry.id   AF-A0A1J4U1R7-F1
#
_cell.length_a   1.000
_cell.length_b   1.000
_cell.length_c   1.000
_cell.angle_alpha   90.00
_cell.angle_beta   90.00
_cell.angle_gamma   90.00
#
_symmetry.space_group_name_H-M   'P 1'
#
loop_
_entity.id
_entity.type
_entity.pdbx_description
1 polymer ?
#
loop_
_entity_poly.entity_id
_entity_poly.type
_entity_poly.pdbx_seq_one_letter_code
_entity_poly.pdbx_strand_id
1 'polypeptide(L)'
;MNNFHSFFEDYSVAQSNTIFQSKIFTMKDKYLETIYKSELLNFMIENNILRCNFLNSKKNNCHFLELSSGEKLYLNVLTNFAYTLFRLLDDFNGIMLFDEIELSFHPNWQKKLLSSLIYIQNKISKNKKLYLHLIFTSHSPFILSDLPKENVIFLKDGKQDNPDIQQTFGANIHTLLSHGFFMKDGLMGEFAKGKINQIKEFYDENKNLKKEDINFQDKQSDYKLKKDTFRHIQSIIGEPFLKTIMGNYLDELELIFSDENDLINKELEALEERKKYLEKLKNAKN
;
A
#
# COMPACT_ATOMS: atom_id res chain seq x y z
N MET A 1 -9.74 -20.61 6.78
CA MET A 1 -8.95 -21.52 7.65
C MET A 1 -8.96 -22.99 7.21
N ASN A 2 -9.88 -23.49 6.36
CA ASN A 2 -9.98 -24.93 6.07
C ASN A 2 -9.23 -25.46 4.82
N ASN A 3 -8.61 -24.60 3.99
CA ASN A 3 -7.99 -25.05 2.72
C ASN A 3 -6.47 -25.24 2.78
N PHE A 4 -5.80 -24.87 3.88
CA PHE A 4 -4.37 -25.12 4.04
C PHE A 4 -4.10 -26.58 4.41
N HIS A 5 -5.02 -27.21 5.14
CA HIS A 5 -4.86 -28.59 5.60
C HIS A 5 -4.94 -29.61 4.44
N SER A 6 -5.81 -29.36 3.45
CA SER A 6 -5.99 -30.22 2.29
C SER A 6 -4.77 -30.24 1.35
N PHE A 7 -3.95 -29.18 1.35
CA PHE A 7 -2.74 -29.12 0.51
C PHE A 7 -1.59 -30.00 1.05
N PHE A 8 -1.67 -30.41 2.32
CA PHE A 8 -0.68 -31.23 3.00
C PHE A 8 -1.19 -32.63 3.36
N GLU A 9 -2.37 -33.04 2.87
CA GLU A 9 -2.94 -34.38 3.16
C GLU A 9 -2.06 -35.53 2.64
N ASP A 10 -1.31 -35.31 1.55
CA ASP A 10 -0.37 -36.29 1.01
C ASP A 10 0.97 -36.35 1.76
N TYR A 11 1.23 -35.39 2.65
CA TYR A 11 2.37 -35.43 3.56
C TYR A 11 1.96 -36.12 4.86
N SER A 12 2.28 -37.41 4.97
CA SER A 12 2.21 -38.11 6.26
C SER A 12 3.22 -37.48 7.23
N VAL A 13 2.79 -36.46 7.98
CA VAL A 13 3.57 -35.94 9.10
C VAL A 13 3.53 -37.00 10.19
N ALA A 14 4.60 -37.77 10.30
CA ALA A 14 4.80 -38.69 11.42
C ALA A 14 4.60 -37.91 12.72
N GLN A 15 3.60 -38.31 13.51
CA GLN A 15 3.32 -37.64 14.76
C GLN A 15 4.54 -37.72 15.70
N SER A 16 4.77 -36.59 16.36
CA SER A 16 5.64 -36.33 17.50
C SER A 16 7.13 -36.04 17.21
N ASN A 17 7.55 -34.83 17.61
CA ASN A 17 8.93 -34.28 17.71
C ASN A 17 9.55 -33.53 16.52
N THR A 18 8.93 -33.47 15.33
CA THR A 18 9.53 -32.79 14.16
C THR A 18 9.00 -31.39 13.86
N ILE A 19 7.89 -30.96 14.48
CA ILE A 19 7.37 -29.59 14.34
C ILE A 19 8.00 -28.71 15.43
N PHE A 20 9.04 -27.97 15.06
CA PHE A 20 9.54 -26.88 15.91
C PHE A 20 8.64 -25.67 15.77
N GLN A 21 7.64 -25.55 16.65
CA GLN A 21 6.97 -24.26 16.81
C GLN A 21 7.99 -23.28 17.42
N SER A 22 8.32 -22.22 16.68
CA SER A 22 9.22 -21.19 17.20
C SER A 22 8.61 -20.66 18.50
N LYS A 23 9.40 -20.66 19.59
CA LYS A 23 8.98 -19.95 20.80
C LYS A 23 9.02 -18.48 20.43
N ILE A 24 7.84 -17.87 20.29
CA ILE A 24 7.71 -16.42 20.16
C ILE A 24 8.32 -15.82 21.42
N PHE A 25 9.55 -15.31 21.31
CA PHE A 25 10.08 -14.44 22.34
C PHE A 25 9.34 -13.12 22.21
N THR A 26 8.26 -12.96 22.97
CA THR A 26 7.78 -11.62 23.27
C THR A 26 8.86 -10.97 24.12
N MET A 27 9.58 -10.01 23.56
CA MET A 27 10.36 -9.03 24.32
C MET A 27 9.37 -8.24 25.20
N LYS A 28 8.90 -8.85 26.29
CA LYS A 28 8.10 -8.18 27.32
C LYS A 28 9.08 -7.49 28.25
N ASP A 29 8.92 -6.17 28.36
CA ASP A 29 9.44 -5.23 29.37
C ASP A 29 10.23 -5.88 30.51
N LYS A 30 11.42 -6.38 30.19
CA LYS A 30 12.45 -6.72 31.16
C LYS A 30 13.55 -5.72 30.91
N TYR A 31 13.89 -4.98 31.95
CA TYR A 31 15.07 -4.11 31.97
C TYR A 31 16.24 -4.83 31.30
N LEU A 32 16.94 -4.08 30.43
CA LEU A 32 18.08 -4.52 29.62
C LEU A 32 19.13 -5.33 30.42
N GLU A 33 19.19 -5.15 31.75
CA GLU A 33 20.03 -5.92 32.66
C GLU A 33 19.82 -7.44 32.61
N THR A 34 18.63 -7.95 32.27
CA THR A 34 18.42 -9.41 32.12
C THR A 34 18.84 -9.95 30.74
N ILE A 35 19.03 -9.06 29.76
CA ILE A 35 19.40 -9.40 28.37
C ILE A 35 20.91 -9.71 28.26
N TYR A 36 21.74 -9.18 29.17
CA TYR A 36 23.20 -9.39 29.23
C TYR A 36 23.64 -10.86 29.42
N LYS A 37 22.71 -11.78 29.73
CA LYS A 37 22.99 -13.22 29.81
C LYS A 37 22.58 -14.03 28.56
N SER A 38 22.00 -13.40 27.54
CA SER A 38 21.55 -14.15 26.36
C SER A 38 22.70 -14.39 25.38
N GLU A 39 23.13 -15.66 25.30
CA GLU A 39 24.14 -16.15 24.34
C GLU A 39 23.82 -15.74 22.90
N LEU A 40 22.52 -15.70 22.55
CA LEU A 40 22.03 -15.24 21.25
C LEU A 40 22.43 -13.79 20.95
N LEU A 41 22.23 -12.86 21.88
CA LEU A 41 22.46 -11.46 21.59
C LEU A 41 23.96 -11.17 21.44
N ASN A 42 24.78 -11.81 22.27
CA ASN A 42 26.24 -11.76 22.13
C ASN A 42 26.66 -12.30 20.77
N PHE A 43 26.16 -13.47 20.37
CA PHE A 43 26.40 -14.04 19.05
C PHE A 43 25.97 -13.09 17.91
N MET A 44 24.79 -12.48 18.00
CA MET A 44 24.27 -11.56 16.99
C MET A 44 25.10 -10.28 16.86
N ILE A 45 25.61 -9.74 17.98
CA ILE A 45 26.49 -8.56 17.99
C ILE A 45 27.88 -8.93 17.43
N GLU A 46 28.48 -10.02 17.89
CA GLU A 46 29.80 -10.49 17.44
C GLU A 46 29.83 -10.79 15.94
N ASN A 47 28.75 -11.34 15.40
CA ASN A 47 28.64 -11.68 13.99
C ASN A 47 28.14 -10.53 13.10
N ASN A 48 28.02 -9.31 13.65
CA ASN A 48 27.47 -8.13 12.97
C ASN A 48 26.11 -8.41 12.30
N ILE A 49 25.28 -9.23 12.96
CA ILE A 49 23.89 -9.48 12.55
C ILE A 49 23.03 -8.28 12.93
N LEU A 50 23.30 -7.68 14.10
CA LEU A 50 22.71 -6.42 14.53
C LEU A 50 23.74 -5.29 14.38
N ARG A 51 23.38 -4.25 13.64
CA ARG A 51 24.23 -3.04 13.48
C ARG A 51 24.18 -2.09 14.67
N CYS A 52 23.17 -2.23 15.54
CA CYS A 52 22.98 -1.38 16.72
C CYS A 52 23.28 -2.18 17.99
N ASN A 53 24.15 -1.62 18.83
CA ASN A 53 24.35 -2.11 20.19
C ASN A 53 23.30 -1.46 21.10
N PHE A 54 22.18 -2.14 21.30
CA PHE A 54 21.10 -1.68 22.18
C PHE A 54 21.49 -1.61 23.67
N LEU A 55 22.73 -2.01 24.03
CA LEU A 55 23.21 -2.24 25.40
C LEU A 55 24.37 -1.34 25.86
N ASN A 56 24.93 -0.47 25.01
CA ASN A 56 25.99 0.45 25.43
C ASN A 56 25.46 1.88 25.37
N SER A 57 25.84 2.77 26.28
CA SER A 57 25.33 4.16 26.36
C SER A 57 26.37 5.20 25.92
N LYS A 58 27.62 4.80 25.69
CA LYS A 58 28.73 5.75 25.75
C LYS A 58 29.07 6.57 24.50
N LYS A 59 28.47 6.38 23.30
CA LYS A 59 28.85 7.30 22.20
C LYS A 59 27.94 7.49 20.98
N ASN A 60 26.85 6.75 20.75
CA ASN A 60 25.82 7.01 19.71
C ASN A 60 24.80 5.86 19.68
N ASN A 61 23.96 5.71 20.72
CA ASN A 61 23.19 4.47 20.90
C ASN A 61 21.69 4.74 20.97
N CYS A 62 20.94 4.09 20.08
CA CYS A 62 19.47 4.07 20.10
C CYS A 62 18.99 3.04 21.13
N HIS A 63 18.12 3.45 22.04
CA HIS A 63 17.47 2.51 22.97
C HIS A 63 16.37 1.73 22.26
N PHE A 64 16.19 0.44 22.58
CA PHE A 64 15.06 -0.34 22.04
C PHE A 64 13.71 0.35 22.30
N LEU A 65 13.57 1.06 23.42
CA LEU A 65 12.36 1.82 23.76
C LEU A 65 12.09 2.97 22.77
N GLU A 66 13.13 3.57 22.20
CA GLU A 66 13.04 4.67 21.23
C GLU A 66 12.64 4.21 19.82
N LEU A 67 12.66 2.90 19.57
CA LEU A 67 12.21 2.35 18.29
C LEU A 67 10.70 2.47 18.13
N SER A 68 10.27 2.78 16.91
CA SER A 68 8.86 2.71 16.52
C SER A 68 8.31 1.28 16.66
N SER A 69 7.00 1.16 16.79
CA SER A 69 6.33 -0.15 16.89
C SER A 69 6.69 -1.08 15.73
N GLY A 70 6.78 -0.51 14.53
CA GLY A 70 7.20 -1.23 13.35
C GLY A 70 8.65 -1.72 13.43
N GLU A 71 9.59 -0.89 13.88
CA GLU A 71 11.02 -1.27 13.98
C GLU A 71 11.20 -2.40 14.98
N LYS A 72 10.46 -2.33 16.10
CA LYS A 72 10.41 -3.38 17.10
C LYS A 72 9.90 -4.69 16.50
N LEU A 73 8.83 -4.66 15.68
CA LEU A 73 8.28 -5.85 15.04
C LEU A 73 9.29 -6.46 14.05
N TYR A 74 9.90 -5.63 13.21
CA TYR A 74 10.92 -6.07 12.25
C TYR A 74 12.11 -6.72 12.95
N LEU A 75 12.63 -6.07 13.99
CA LEU A 75 13.71 -6.61 14.82
C LEU A 75 13.31 -7.93 15.47
N ASN A 76 12.10 -8.03 16.03
CA ASN A 76 11.59 -9.25 16.63
C ASN A 76 11.57 -10.42 15.62
N VAL A 77 11.12 -10.20 14.39
CA VAL A 77 11.11 -11.23 13.34
C VAL A 77 12.53 -11.69 13.02
N LEU A 78 13.48 -10.76 12.81
CA LEU A 78 14.87 -11.10 12.53
C LEU A 78 15.55 -11.83 13.69
N THR A 79 15.31 -11.40 14.92
CA THR A 79 15.87 -12.03 16.12
C THR A 79 15.28 -13.41 16.35
N ASN A 80 13.97 -13.60 16.17
CA ASN A 80 13.32 -14.90 16.30
C ASN A 80 13.82 -15.88 15.22
N PHE A 81 13.98 -15.40 13.99
CA PHE A 81 14.56 -16.19 12.90
C PHE A 81 16.00 -16.62 13.25
N ALA A 82 16.86 -15.66 13.61
CA ALA A 82 18.25 -15.94 14.00
C ALA A 82 18.34 -16.90 15.19
N TYR A 83 17.49 -16.72 16.22
CA TYR A 83 17.43 -17.60 17.38
C TYR A 83 17.05 -19.03 17.02
N THR A 84 16.06 -19.17 16.14
CA THR A 84 15.61 -20.48 15.67
C THR A 84 16.76 -21.16 14.94
N LEU A 85 17.42 -20.48 14.00
CA LEU A 85 18.58 -21.03 13.29
C LEU A 85 19.72 -21.40 14.24
N PHE A 86 20.02 -20.55 15.23
CA PHE A 86 21.05 -20.82 16.21
C PHE A 86 20.75 -22.06 17.06
N ARG A 87 19.48 -22.35 17.34
CA ARG A 87 19.06 -23.51 18.12
C ARG A 87 18.94 -24.81 17.36
N LEU A 88 18.97 -24.77 16.02
CA LEU A 88 19.01 -25.98 15.22
C LEU A 88 20.32 -26.72 15.45
N LEU A 89 20.22 -28.05 15.32
CA LEU A 89 21.38 -28.94 15.34
C LEU A 89 22.24 -28.69 14.10
N ASP A 90 23.52 -29.04 14.21
CA ASP A 90 24.42 -29.00 13.06
C ASP A 90 23.98 -30.08 12.04
N ASP A 91 24.25 -29.84 10.75
CA ASP A 91 23.86 -30.70 9.62
C ASP A 91 22.33 -30.93 9.53
N PHE A 92 21.52 -29.93 9.94
CA PHE A 92 20.06 -30.01 9.92
C PHE A 92 19.45 -29.66 8.55
N ASN A 93 18.49 -30.50 8.12
CA ASN A 93 17.65 -30.29 6.94
C ASN A 93 16.20 -30.07 7.35
N GLY A 94 15.55 -29.02 6.85
CA GLY A 94 14.15 -28.78 7.20
C GLY A 94 13.43 -27.73 6.37
N ILE A 95 12.14 -27.57 6.66
CA ILE A 95 11.25 -26.60 6.05
C ILE A 95 10.82 -25.60 7.12
N MET A 96 10.85 -24.32 6.78
CA MET A 96 10.34 -23.24 7.63
C MET A 96 9.18 -22.55 6.93
N LEU A 97 8.04 -22.49 7.63
CA LEU A 97 6.82 -21.87 7.14
C LEU A 97 6.65 -20.50 7.80
N PHE A 98 6.32 -19.50 6.98
CA PHE A 98 6.05 -18.15 7.42
C PHE A 98 4.67 -17.75 6.93
N ASP A 99 3.80 -17.37 7.87
CA ASP A 99 2.46 -16.92 7.57
C ASP A 99 2.39 -15.40 7.72
N GLU A 100 2.26 -14.68 6.60
CA GLU A 100 2.14 -13.20 6.53
C GLU A 100 3.07 -12.44 7.50
N ILE A 101 4.35 -12.83 7.56
CA ILE A 101 5.30 -12.29 8.55
C ILE A 101 5.60 -10.81 8.37
N GLU A 102 5.30 -10.27 7.20
CA GLU A 102 5.44 -8.87 6.85
C GLU A 102 4.19 -8.04 7.15
N LEU A 103 3.13 -8.66 7.66
CA LEU A 103 1.92 -7.97 8.08
C LEU A 103 2.29 -6.89 9.10
N SER A 104 1.84 -5.66 8.87
CA SER A 104 2.17 -4.46 9.67
C SER A 104 3.58 -3.88 9.48
N PHE A 105 4.41 -4.41 8.59
CA PHE A 105 5.68 -3.76 8.25
C PHE A 105 5.46 -2.53 7.39
N HIS A 106 6.27 -1.50 7.65
CA HIS A 106 6.41 -0.39 6.73
C HIS A 106 6.92 -0.91 5.36
N PRO A 107 6.44 -0.39 4.22
CA PRO A 107 6.83 -0.87 2.88
C PRO A 107 8.35 -0.98 2.67
N ASN A 108 9.12 -0.02 3.20
CA ASN A 108 10.59 -0.06 3.11
C ASN A 108 11.25 -1.26 3.81
N TRP A 109 10.59 -1.87 4.80
CA TRP A 109 11.10 -3.08 5.44
C TRP A 109 10.58 -4.35 4.77
N GLN A 110 9.38 -4.31 4.18
CA GLN A 110 8.91 -5.42 3.33
C GLN A 110 9.92 -5.68 2.20
N LYS A 111 10.41 -4.61 1.54
CA LYS A 111 11.51 -4.69 0.54
C LYS A 111 12.85 -5.22 1.07
N LYS A 112 13.09 -5.13 2.38
CA LYS A 112 14.35 -5.55 3.02
C LYS A 112 14.25 -6.92 3.67
N LEU A 113 13.05 -7.48 3.77
CA LEU A 113 12.79 -8.66 4.56
C LEU A 113 13.55 -9.86 4.02
N LEU A 114 13.36 -10.19 2.73
CA LEU A 114 13.99 -11.37 2.13
C LEU A 114 15.52 -11.26 2.16
N SER A 115 16.07 -10.10 1.78
CA SER A 115 17.51 -9.87 1.85
C SER A 115 18.08 -9.99 3.27
N SER A 116 17.34 -9.55 4.29
CA SER A 116 17.75 -9.68 5.70
C SER A 116 17.69 -11.13 6.19
N LEU A 117 16.63 -11.87 5.84
CA LEU A 117 16.51 -13.29 6.17
C LEU A 117 17.64 -14.10 5.50
N ILE A 118 17.88 -13.90 4.21
CA ILE A 118 18.97 -14.55 3.47
C ILE A 118 20.33 -14.21 4.10
N TYR A 119 20.56 -12.96 4.48
CA TYR A 119 21.80 -12.56 5.15
C TYR A 119 22.02 -13.32 6.46
N ILE A 120 21.00 -13.37 7.32
CA ILE A 120 21.07 -14.10 8.60
C ILE A 120 21.28 -15.59 8.36
N GLN A 121 20.52 -16.19 7.44
CA GLN A 121 20.65 -17.60 7.09
C GLN A 121 22.07 -17.91 6.60
N ASN A 122 22.61 -17.12 5.68
CA ASN A 122 23.96 -17.33 5.15
C ASN A 122 25.05 -17.18 6.21
N LYS A 123 24.86 -16.29 7.19
CA LYS A 123 25.80 -16.13 8.31
C LYS A 123 25.79 -17.32 9.26
N ILE A 124 24.61 -17.82 9.63
CA ILE A 124 24.49 -18.90 10.60
C ILE A 124 24.73 -20.28 9.96
N SER A 125 24.17 -20.50 8.77
CA SER A 125 24.22 -21.79 8.07
C SER A 125 25.64 -22.18 7.63
N LYS A 126 26.54 -21.21 7.39
CA LYS A 126 27.94 -21.50 7.07
C LYS A 126 28.68 -22.24 8.18
N ASN A 127 28.34 -21.93 9.44
CA ASN A 127 29.00 -22.55 10.59
C ASN A 127 28.38 -23.91 10.94
N LYS A 128 27.06 -24.06 10.73
CA LYS A 128 26.27 -25.21 11.17
C LYS A 128 25.84 -26.18 10.08
N LYS A 129 26.11 -25.88 8.80
CA LYS A 129 25.64 -26.65 7.62
C LYS A 129 24.12 -26.89 7.65
N LEU A 130 23.35 -25.80 7.74
CA LEU A 130 21.89 -25.87 7.73
C LEU A 130 21.37 -25.80 6.29
N TYR A 131 20.47 -26.72 5.91
CA TYR A 131 19.79 -26.71 4.63
C TYR A 131 18.29 -26.51 4.84
N LEU A 132 17.82 -25.29 4.58
CA LEU A 132 16.45 -24.88 4.89
C LEU A 132 15.71 -24.44 3.64
N HIS A 133 14.51 -24.99 3.46
CA HIS A 133 13.54 -24.48 2.50
C HIS A 133 12.58 -23.52 3.22
N LEU A 134 12.54 -22.26 2.79
CA LEU A 134 11.65 -21.26 3.35
C LEU A 134 10.41 -21.12 2.46
N ILE A 135 9.22 -21.26 3.05
CA ILE A 135 7.93 -21.08 2.37
C ILE A 135 7.21 -19.92 3.05
N PHE A 136 6.76 -18.96 2.24
CA PHE A 136 6.06 -17.77 2.70
C PHE A 136 4.65 -17.75 2.13
N THR A 137 3.66 -17.45 2.96
CA THR A 137 2.38 -16.88 2.51
C THR A 137 2.48 -15.36 2.66
N SER A 138 1.94 -14.62 1.69
CA SER A 138 2.06 -13.16 1.69
C SER A 138 1.00 -12.51 0.81
N HIS A 139 0.51 -11.36 1.27
CA HIS A 139 -0.25 -10.41 0.47
C HIS A 139 0.60 -9.22 0.00
N SER A 140 1.93 -9.30 0.14
CA SER A 140 2.86 -8.23 -0.18
C SER A 140 3.39 -8.32 -1.61
N PRO A 141 3.15 -7.30 -2.45
CA PRO A 141 3.77 -7.22 -3.78
C PRO A 141 5.29 -7.07 -3.71
N PHE A 142 5.84 -6.62 -2.57
CA PHE A 142 7.29 -6.45 -2.42
C PHE A 142 8.00 -7.79 -2.29
N ILE A 143 7.43 -8.73 -1.53
CA ILE A 143 7.96 -10.10 -1.44
C ILE A 143 7.84 -10.79 -2.79
N LEU A 144 6.68 -10.62 -3.45
CA LEU A 144 6.47 -11.15 -4.79
C LEU A 144 7.49 -10.62 -5.80
N SER A 145 7.87 -9.34 -5.72
CA SER A 145 8.87 -8.75 -6.61
C SER A 145 10.30 -9.27 -6.40
N ASP A 146 10.61 -9.83 -5.23
CA ASP A 146 11.94 -10.37 -4.94
C ASP A 146 12.09 -11.85 -5.36
N LEU A 147 11.00 -12.49 -5.80
CA LEU A 147 10.96 -13.91 -6.17
C LEU A 147 10.74 -14.10 -7.68
N PRO A 148 11.42 -15.06 -8.31
CA PRO A 148 11.13 -15.45 -9.68
C PRO A 148 9.81 -16.22 -9.75
N LYS A 149 9.12 -16.18 -10.91
CA LYS A 149 7.73 -16.64 -11.04
C LYS A 149 7.61 -18.14 -10.74
N GLU A 150 8.61 -18.92 -11.13
CA GLU A 150 8.70 -20.36 -10.89
C GLU A 150 8.68 -20.74 -9.40
N ASN A 151 9.04 -19.81 -8.50
CA ASN A 151 9.04 -20.01 -7.06
C ASN A 151 7.78 -19.45 -6.38
N VAL A 152 6.76 -19.09 -7.16
CA VAL A 152 5.53 -18.46 -6.67
C VAL A 152 4.32 -19.31 -7.03
N ILE A 153 3.47 -19.56 -6.04
CA ILE A 153 2.17 -20.21 -6.23
C ILE A 153 1.10 -19.15 -5.96
N PHE A 154 0.36 -18.78 -7.00
CA PHE A 154 -0.80 -17.88 -6.85
C PHE A 154 -2.02 -18.69 -6.44
N LEU A 155 -2.75 -18.19 -5.45
CA LEU A 155 -3.96 -18.83 -4.92
C LEU A 155 -5.16 -17.91 -5.09
N LYS A 156 -6.24 -18.47 -5.62
CA LYS A 156 -7.55 -17.81 -5.75
C LYS A 156 -8.66 -18.80 -5.40
N ASP A 157 -9.55 -18.41 -4.51
CA ASP A 157 -10.68 -19.24 -4.05
C ASP A 157 -10.27 -20.65 -3.58
N GLY A 158 -9.09 -20.75 -2.94
CA GLY A 158 -8.52 -22.01 -2.46
C GLY A 158 -7.92 -22.92 -3.53
N LYS A 159 -7.79 -22.45 -4.77
CA LYS A 159 -7.19 -23.19 -5.88
C LYS A 159 -5.98 -22.44 -6.42
N GLN A 160 -5.04 -23.18 -7.00
CA GLN A 160 -3.94 -22.58 -7.74
C GLN A 160 -4.48 -21.86 -8.98
N ASP A 161 -4.05 -20.63 -9.16
CA ASP A 161 -4.35 -19.81 -10.34
C ASP A 161 -3.04 -19.43 -11.03
N ASN A 162 -3.12 -19.00 -12.29
CA ASN A 162 -1.96 -18.50 -13.03
C ASN A 162 -2.33 -17.13 -13.62
N PRO A 163 -2.16 -16.04 -12.86
CA PRO A 163 -2.46 -14.70 -13.35
C PRO A 163 -1.58 -14.35 -14.55
N ASP A 164 -2.06 -13.41 -15.37
CA ASP A 164 -1.37 -12.90 -16.56
C ASP A 164 -0.19 -12.00 -16.15
N ILE A 165 0.83 -12.62 -15.58
CA ILE A 165 2.08 -12.03 -15.14
C ILE A 165 3.19 -12.83 -15.79
N GLN A 166 3.95 -12.19 -16.67
CA GLN A 166 5.05 -12.88 -17.35
C GLN A 166 6.18 -13.23 -16.39
N GLN A 167 6.63 -12.25 -15.60
CA GLN A 167 7.74 -12.37 -14.66
C GLN A 167 7.45 -11.54 -13.41
N THR A 168 7.85 -12.06 -12.24
CA THR A 168 7.65 -11.40 -10.94
C THR A 168 8.93 -10.74 -10.42
N PHE A 169 10.09 -11.33 -10.67
CA PHE A 169 11.37 -10.82 -10.18
C PHE A 169 11.69 -9.43 -10.76
N GLY A 170 11.87 -8.45 -9.87
CA GLY A 170 12.13 -7.05 -10.22
C GLY A 170 10.95 -6.33 -10.91
N ALA A 171 9.76 -6.93 -10.94
CA ALA A 171 8.60 -6.35 -11.62
C ALA A 171 8.04 -5.10 -10.90
N ASN A 172 7.31 -4.28 -11.65
CA ASN A 172 6.66 -3.09 -11.09
C ASN A 172 5.59 -3.48 -10.08
N ILE A 173 5.67 -2.92 -8.86
CA ILE A 173 4.76 -3.21 -7.76
C ILE A 173 3.28 -2.92 -8.10
N HIS A 174 2.99 -1.93 -8.95
CA HIS A 174 1.62 -1.62 -9.37
C HIS A 174 1.05 -2.72 -10.28
N THR A 175 1.89 -3.27 -11.15
CA THR A 175 1.52 -4.40 -12.03
C THR A 175 1.29 -5.65 -11.20
N LEU A 176 2.16 -5.92 -10.22
CA LEU A 176 1.98 -7.04 -9.28
C LEU A 176 0.75 -6.86 -8.39
N LEU A 177 0.46 -5.66 -7.90
CA LEU A 177 -0.74 -5.36 -7.12
C LEU A 177 -2.03 -5.63 -7.91
N SER A 178 -2.08 -5.14 -9.14
CA SER A 178 -3.25 -5.31 -10.02
C SER A 178 -3.45 -6.76 -10.47
N HIS A 179 -2.40 -7.39 -11.00
CA HIS A 179 -2.50 -8.71 -11.64
C HIS A 179 -2.26 -9.87 -10.66
N GLY A 180 -1.32 -9.71 -9.72
CA GLY A 180 -0.91 -10.76 -8.77
C GLY A 180 -1.83 -10.92 -7.58
N PHE A 181 -2.57 -9.86 -7.22
CA PHE A 181 -3.58 -9.90 -6.16
C PHE A 181 -5.00 -9.72 -6.69
N PHE A 182 -5.19 -9.92 -8.00
CA PHE A 182 -6.50 -10.01 -8.66
C PHE A 182 -7.40 -8.77 -8.48
N MET A 183 -6.81 -7.59 -8.35
CA MET A 183 -7.53 -6.31 -8.24
C MET A 183 -7.99 -5.83 -9.63
N LYS A 184 -9.01 -6.48 -10.18
CA LYS A 184 -9.57 -6.19 -11.51
C LYS A 184 -10.26 -4.82 -11.60
N ASP A 185 -10.79 -4.32 -10.49
CA ASP A 185 -11.60 -3.10 -10.45
C ASP A 185 -10.79 -1.80 -10.25
N GLY A 186 -9.47 -1.88 -10.44
CA GLY A 186 -8.52 -0.78 -10.31
C GLY A 186 -7.83 -0.72 -8.94
N LEU A 187 -6.86 0.20 -8.82
CA LEU A 187 -6.10 0.44 -7.58
C LEU A 187 -6.71 1.59 -6.73
N MET A 188 -7.84 2.13 -7.16
CA MET A 188 -8.49 3.25 -6.47
C MET A 188 -9.37 2.74 -5.33
N GLY A 189 -9.28 3.39 -4.17
CA GLY A 189 -10.15 3.06 -3.04
C GLY A 189 -11.63 3.28 -3.36
N GLU A 190 -12.48 2.37 -2.90
CA GLU A 190 -13.92 2.36 -3.20
C GLU A 190 -14.65 3.63 -2.75
N PHE A 191 -14.22 4.26 -1.64
CA PHE A 191 -14.79 5.54 -1.21
C PHE A 191 -14.53 6.67 -2.22
N ALA A 192 -13.28 6.81 -2.68
CA ALA A 192 -12.91 7.80 -3.68
C ALA A 192 -13.60 7.52 -5.02
N LYS A 193 -13.64 6.23 -5.42
CA LYS A 193 -14.38 5.76 -6.60
C LYS A 193 -15.86 6.16 -6.54
N GLY A 194 -16.51 5.96 -5.40
CA GLY A 194 -17.90 6.38 -5.19
C GLY A 194 -18.09 7.88 -5.35
N LYS A 195 -17.18 8.72 -4.83
CA LYS A 195 -17.26 10.18 -4.99
C LYS A 195 -17.04 10.65 -6.43
N ILE A 196 -16.12 10.02 -7.16
CA ILE A 196 -15.90 10.32 -8.58
C ILE A 196 -17.10 9.87 -9.42
N ASN A 197 -17.64 8.68 -9.12
CA ASN A 197 -18.82 8.16 -9.81
C ASN A 197 -20.04 9.05 -9.58
N GLN A 198 -20.22 9.67 -8.41
CA GLN A 198 -21.30 10.63 -8.18
C GLN A 198 -21.26 11.82 -9.17
N ILE A 199 -20.07 12.36 -9.46
CA ILE A 199 -19.91 13.44 -10.46
C ILE A 199 -20.23 12.90 -11.85
N LYS A 200 -19.69 11.74 -12.19
CA LYS A 200 -19.87 11.12 -13.50
C LYS A 200 -21.34 10.77 -13.79
N GLU A 201 -22.02 10.13 -12.85
CA GLU A 201 -23.44 9.77 -12.96
C GLU A 201 -24.30 11.02 -13.09
N PHE A 202 -24.03 12.05 -12.28
CA PHE A 202 -24.71 13.34 -12.42
C PHE A 202 -24.45 13.96 -13.79
N TYR A 203 -23.22 13.93 -14.29
CA TYR A 203 -22.93 14.41 -15.64
C TYR A 203 -23.69 13.59 -16.70
N ASP A 204 -23.62 12.27 -16.65
CA ASP A 204 -24.26 11.39 -17.64
C ASP A 204 -25.78 11.52 -17.68
N GLU A 205 -26.43 11.75 -16.53
CA GLU A 205 -27.87 12.02 -16.43
C GLU A 205 -28.27 13.37 -17.05
N ASN A 206 -27.40 14.37 -16.97
CA ASN A 206 -27.77 15.77 -17.27
C ASN A 206 -27.15 16.31 -18.58
N LYS A 207 -26.16 15.63 -19.17
CA LYS A 207 -25.42 16.11 -20.37
C LYS A 207 -26.28 16.40 -21.60
N ASN A 208 -27.44 15.73 -21.70
CA ASN A 208 -28.37 15.87 -22.83
C ASN A 208 -29.62 16.68 -22.48
N LEU A 209 -29.73 17.21 -21.26
CA LEU A 209 -30.89 18.00 -20.84
C LEU A 209 -30.96 19.29 -21.63
N LYS A 210 -32.16 19.61 -22.08
CA LYS A 210 -32.50 20.88 -22.73
C LYS A 210 -33.32 21.73 -21.78
N LYS A 211 -33.24 23.06 -21.94
CA LYS A 211 -34.01 24.03 -21.14
C LYS A 211 -35.53 23.82 -21.20
N GLU A 212 -36.01 23.19 -22.27
CA GLU A 212 -37.42 22.89 -22.52
C GLU A 212 -37.93 21.67 -21.75
N ASP A 213 -37.03 20.88 -21.15
CA ASP A 213 -37.38 19.68 -20.40
C ASP A 213 -38.04 20.04 -19.06
N ILE A 214 -39.13 19.34 -18.73
CA ILE A 214 -39.93 19.57 -17.51
C ILE A 214 -39.09 19.51 -16.24
N ASN A 215 -38.03 18.68 -16.22
CA ASN A 215 -37.19 18.45 -15.06
C ASN A 215 -35.97 19.39 -14.97
N PHE A 216 -35.80 20.34 -15.91
CA PHE A 216 -34.61 21.18 -16.00
C PHE A 216 -34.40 22.05 -14.75
N GLN A 217 -35.44 22.72 -14.27
CA GLN A 217 -35.34 23.61 -13.10
C GLN A 217 -35.00 22.86 -11.80
N ASP A 218 -35.54 21.66 -11.62
CA ASP A 218 -35.26 20.81 -10.45
C ASP A 218 -33.79 20.35 -10.46
N LYS A 219 -33.30 19.90 -11.62
CA LYS A 219 -31.91 19.47 -11.79
C LYS A 219 -30.91 20.63 -11.72
N GLN A 220 -31.28 21.81 -12.20
CA GLN A 220 -30.48 23.04 -12.05
C GLN A 220 -30.31 23.42 -10.56
N SER A 221 -31.39 23.32 -9.80
CA SER A 221 -31.37 23.57 -8.35
C SER A 221 -30.52 22.53 -7.60
N ASP A 222 -30.66 21.24 -7.96
CA ASP A 222 -29.85 20.16 -7.42
C ASP A 222 -28.35 20.34 -7.75
N TYR A 223 -28.01 20.75 -8.98
CA TYR A 223 -26.65 21.08 -9.36
C TYR A 223 -26.08 22.22 -8.51
N LYS A 224 -26.84 23.31 -8.32
CA LYS A 224 -26.41 24.46 -7.54
C LYS A 224 -26.04 24.10 -6.10
N LEU A 225 -26.78 23.16 -5.49
CA LEU A 225 -26.47 22.64 -4.15
C LEU A 225 -25.21 21.77 -4.13
N LYS A 226 -24.98 20.98 -5.18
CA LYS A 226 -23.85 20.03 -5.26
C LYS A 226 -22.57 20.65 -5.83
N LYS A 227 -22.66 21.78 -6.52
CA LYS A 227 -21.58 22.43 -7.26
C LYS A 227 -20.30 22.60 -6.44
N ASP A 228 -20.41 23.18 -5.25
CA ASP A 228 -19.25 23.43 -4.38
C ASP A 228 -18.61 22.11 -3.92
N THR A 229 -19.44 21.11 -3.64
CA THR A 229 -18.97 19.76 -3.26
C THR A 229 -18.25 19.09 -4.42
N PHE A 230 -18.78 19.17 -5.63
CA PHE A 230 -18.17 18.58 -6.82
C PHE A 230 -16.86 19.27 -7.19
N ARG A 231 -16.79 20.61 -7.13
CA ARG A 231 -15.55 21.37 -7.33
C ARG A 231 -14.52 21.05 -6.25
N HIS A 232 -14.95 20.88 -5.00
CA HIS A 232 -14.06 20.43 -3.94
C HIS A 232 -13.50 19.03 -4.23
N ILE A 233 -14.35 18.05 -4.58
CA ILE A 233 -13.93 16.70 -4.96
C ILE A 233 -12.93 16.76 -6.13
N GLN A 234 -13.22 17.52 -7.18
CA GLN A 234 -12.31 17.70 -8.32
C GLN A 234 -10.96 18.28 -7.89
N SER A 235 -10.94 19.24 -6.96
CA SER A 235 -9.71 19.88 -6.50
C SER A 235 -8.76 18.91 -5.79
N ILE A 236 -9.30 17.93 -5.05
CA ILE A 236 -8.55 16.97 -4.23
C ILE A 236 -8.19 15.67 -4.97
N ILE A 237 -8.66 15.46 -6.21
CA ILE A 237 -8.24 14.32 -7.02
C ILE A 237 -6.73 14.40 -7.29
N GLY A 238 -6.00 13.37 -6.85
CA GLY A 238 -4.54 13.31 -6.99
C GLY A 238 -4.05 12.91 -8.39
N GLU A 239 -4.88 12.22 -9.18
CA GLU A 239 -4.53 11.85 -10.55
C GLU A 239 -4.85 12.99 -11.54
N PRO A 240 -3.87 13.59 -12.23
CA PRO A 240 -4.10 14.74 -13.10
C PRO A 240 -5.12 14.48 -14.21
N PHE A 241 -5.09 13.29 -14.80
CA PHE A 241 -6.00 12.92 -15.89
C PHE A 241 -7.45 12.85 -15.42
N LEU A 242 -7.75 12.12 -14.34
CA LEU A 242 -9.09 12.12 -13.74
C LEU A 242 -9.53 13.52 -13.30
N LYS A 243 -8.61 14.32 -12.75
CA LYS A 243 -8.89 15.70 -12.34
C LYS A 243 -9.32 16.58 -13.52
N THR A 244 -8.68 16.41 -14.68
CA THR A 244 -9.05 17.10 -15.93
C THR A 244 -10.40 16.62 -16.44
N ILE A 245 -10.65 15.31 -16.50
CA ILE A 245 -11.95 14.78 -16.97
C ILE A 245 -13.10 15.27 -16.09
N MET A 246 -12.97 15.19 -14.77
CA MET A 246 -13.99 15.69 -13.85
C MET A 246 -14.15 17.21 -13.97
N GLY A 247 -13.07 17.94 -14.24
CA GLY A 247 -13.12 19.37 -14.55
C GLY A 247 -14.00 19.64 -15.77
N ASN A 248 -13.73 18.95 -16.89
CA ASN A 248 -14.50 19.10 -18.12
C ASN A 248 -15.99 18.78 -17.92
N TYR A 249 -16.33 17.71 -17.19
CA TYR A 249 -17.72 17.38 -16.87
C TYR A 249 -18.42 18.50 -16.09
N LEU A 250 -17.73 19.10 -15.11
CA LEU A 250 -18.29 20.22 -14.34
C LEU A 250 -18.42 21.49 -15.16
N ASP A 251 -17.46 21.77 -16.04
CA ASP A 251 -17.50 22.93 -16.94
C ASP A 251 -18.67 22.79 -17.93
N GLU A 252 -18.89 21.59 -18.49
CA GLU A 252 -20.05 21.31 -19.33
C GLU A 252 -21.38 21.42 -18.57
N LEU A 253 -21.44 20.91 -17.33
CA LEU A 253 -22.62 21.10 -16.48
C LEU A 253 -22.87 22.57 -16.16
N GLU A 254 -21.82 23.37 -15.95
CA GLU A 254 -21.97 24.82 -15.81
C GLU A 254 -22.51 25.46 -17.07
N LEU A 255 -22.11 25.02 -18.26
CA LEU A 255 -22.67 25.52 -19.52
C LEU A 255 -24.15 25.13 -19.66
N ILE A 256 -24.51 23.87 -19.38
CA ILE A 256 -25.89 23.38 -19.49
C ILE A 256 -26.83 24.11 -18.53
N PHE A 257 -26.38 24.30 -17.28
CA PHE A 257 -27.17 24.92 -16.22
C PHE A 257 -26.96 26.44 -16.08
N SER A 258 -26.10 27.03 -16.92
CA SER A 258 -25.94 28.48 -16.98
C SER A 258 -27.20 29.13 -17.57
N ASP A 259 -27.68 30.17 -16.88
CA ASP A 259 -28.63 31.08 -17.49
C ASP A 259 -27.91 31.83 -18.63
N GLU A 260 -28.47 31.81 -19.84
CA GLU A 260 -27.98 32.66 -20.95
C GLU A 260 -27.91 34.13 -20.50
N ASN A 261 -28.79 34.52 -19.58
CA ASN A 261 -28.79 35.84 -18.98
C ASN A 261 -27.53 36.13 -18.16
N ASP A 262 -26.89 35.16 -17.50
CA ASP A 262 -25.66 35.42 -16.71
C ASP A 262 -24.44 35.64 -17.61
N LEU A 263 -24.36 34.93 -18.73
CA LEU A 263 -23.33 35.16 -19.77
C LEU A 263 -23.55 36.51 -20.48
N ILE A 264 -24.80 36.79 -20.88
CA ILE A 264 -25.18 38.07 -21.50
C ILE A 264 -24.98 39.24 -20.52
N ASN A 265 -25.31 39.08 -19.24
CA ASN A 265 -25.14 40.12 -18.21
C ASN A 265 -23.66 40.40 -17.94
N LYS A 266 -22.80 39.37 -17.87
CA LYS A 266 -21.34 39.56 -17.76
C LYS A 266 -20.77 40.27 -18.98
N GLU A 267 -21.27 39.97 -20.17
CA GLU A 267 -20.84 40.62 -21.41
C GLU A 267 -21.33 42.08 -21.49
N LEU A 268 -22.55 42.35 -21.02
CA LEU A 268 -23.11 43.71 -20.89
C LEU A 268 -22.33 44.55 -19.88
N GLU A 269 -21.99 44.01 -18.69
CA GLU A 269 -21.16 44.71 -17.70
C GLU A 269 -19.78 45.09 -18.27
N ALA A 270 -19.12 44.16 -18.98
CA ALA A 270 -17.84 44.42 -19.61
C ALA A 270 -17.92 45.52 -20.69
N LEU A 271 -19.00 45.55 -21.47
CA LEU A 271 -19.25 46.61 -22.46
C LEU A 271 -19.56 47.97 -21.82
N GLU A 272 -20.27 47.99 -20.69
CA GLU A 272 -20.52 49.23 -19.92
C GLU A 272 -19.24 49.83 -19.34
N GLU A 273 -18.34 49.01 -18.79
CA GLU A 273 -17.03 49.49 -18.32
C GLU A 273 -16.20 50.05 -19.48
N ARG A 274 -16.18 49.36 -20.62
CA ARG A 274 -15.50 49.82 -21.84
C ARG A 274 -16.05 51.18 -22.29
N LYS A 275 -17.37 51.35 -22.26
CA LYS A 275 -18.03 52.62 -22.61
C LYS A 275 -17.65 53.75 -21.65
N LYS A 276 -17.70 53.52 -20.33
CA LYS A 276 -17.24 54.49 -19.32
C LYS A 276 -15.79 54.91 -19.53
N TYR A 277 -14.92 53.97 -19.89
CA TYR A 277 -13.51 54.27 -20.20
C TYR A 277 -13.37 55.18 -21.43
N LEU A 278 -14.11 54.90 -22.50
CA LEU A 278 -14.08 55.70 -23.74
C LEU A 278 -14.67 57.10 -23.53
N GLU A 279 -15.71 57.25 -22.72
CA GLU A 279 -16.28 58.56 -22.36
C GLU A 279 -15.30 59.40 -21.54
N LYS A 280 -14.55 58.79 -20.61
CA LYS A 280 -13.45 59.46 -19.90
C LYS A 280 -12.38 59.98 -20.85
N LEU A 281 -11.99 59.18 -21.86
CA LEU A 281 -11.02 59.60 -22.87
C LEU A 281 -11.53 60.72 -23.78
N LYS A 282 -12.84 60.72 -24.08
CA LYS A 282 -13.48 61.76 -24.89
C LYS A 282 -13.54 63.09 -24.13
N ASN A 283 -13.86 63.05 -22.84
CA ASN A 283 -13.93 64.25 -21.99
C ASN A 283 -12.54 64.80 -21.61
N ALA A 284 -11.47 64.00 -21.69
CA ALA A 284 -10.10 64.44 -21.47
C ALA A 284 -9.46 65.12 -22.70
N LYS A 285 -10.15 65.15 -23.85
CA LYS A 285 -9.69 65.77 -25.11
C LYS A 285 -10.40 67.07 -25.48
N ASN A 286 -11.35 67.52 -24.66
CA ASN A 286 -11.97 68.85 -24.71
C ASN A 286 -11.38 69.73 -23.59
#